data_AF-A0A412XTJ3-F1
#
_entry.id   AF-A0A412XTJ3-F1
#
_cell.length_a   1.000
_cell.length_b   1.000
_cell.length_c   1.000
_cell.angle_alpha   90.00
_cell.angle_beta   90.00
_cell.angle_gamma   90.00
#
_symmetry.space_group_name_H-M   'P 1'
#
loop_
_entity.id
_entity.type
_entity.pdbx_description
1 polymer ?
#
loop_
_entity_poly.entity_id
_entity_poly.type
_entity_poly.pdbx_seq_one_letter_code
_entity_poly.pdbx_strand_id
1 'polypeptide(L)'
;MAISNQKKEQIAEVVIKILYSRFESFPQDASGNRNAPFHEAFLNAFSDKFDEKVTDIPFFISMSSWLHGLNTTMGQTFFESVAHILSDGDKREFTSGAGRAGVLQITSQQKKAASDIITAEFNLQMQQNSD
;
A
#
# COMPACT_ATOMS: atom_id res chain seq x y z
N MET A 1 -12.91 -31.31 0.24
CA MET A 1 -14.22 -30.66 -0.02
C MET A 1 -14.11 -29.90 -1.32
N ALA A 2 -15.00 -30.09 -2.29
CA ALA A 2 -14.91 -29.42 -3.59
C ALA A 2 -15.42 -27.96 -3.48
N ILE A 3 -14.69 -27.00 -4.05
CA ILE A 3 -15.11 -25.59 -4.10
C ILE A 3 -16.33 -25.46 -5.03
N SER A 4 -17.38 -24.75 -4.58
CA SER A 4 -18.59 -24.51 -5.37
C SER A 4 -18.32 -23.65 -6.61
N ASN A 5 -19.15 -23.77 -7.65
CA ASN A 5 -19.00 -22.95 -8.86
C ASN A 5 -19.15 -21.45 -8.57
N GLN A 6 -20.04 -21.07 -7.64
CA GLN A 6 -20.19 -19.69 -7.20
C GLN A 6 -18.89 -19.12 -6.60
N LYS A 7 -18.20 -19.88 -5.72
CA LYS A 7 -16.91 -19.43 -5.15
C LYS A 7 -15.84 -19.30 -6.23
N LYS A 8 -15.83 -20.19 -7.24
CA LYS A 8 -14.91 -20.08 -8.38
C LYS A 8 -15.16 -18.82 -9.21
N GLU A 9 -16.42 -18.48 -9.47
CA GLU A 9 -16.81 -17.26 -10.19
C GLU A 9 -16.37 -16.01 -9.42
N GLN A 10 -16.61 -15.97 -8.10
CA GLN A 10 -16.17 -14.85 -7.26
C GLN A 10 -14.65 -14.68 -7.26
N ILE A 11 -13.89 -15.79 -7.21
CA ILE A 11 -12.42 -15.75 -7.31
C ILE A 11 -11.99 -15.22 -8.69
N ALA A 12 -12.65 -15.67 -9.77
CA ALA A 12 -12.34 -15.20 -11.11
C ALA A 12 -12.59 -13.68 -11.25
N GLU A 13 -13.66 -13.16 -10.65
CA GLU A 13 -13.95 -11.73 -10.62
C GLU A 13 -12.84 -10.93 -9.91
N VAL A 14 -12.33 -11.43 -8.78
CA VAL A 14 -11.19 -10.82 -8.08
C VAL A 14 -9.96 -10.76 -8.98
N VAL A 15 -9.65 -11.86 -9.68
CA VAL A 15 -8.51 -11.91 -10.62
C VAL A 15 -8.67 -10.88 -11.72
N ILE A 16 -9.84 -10.81 -12.36
CA ILE A 16 -10.11 -9.86 -13.45
C ILE A 16 -9.94 -8.41 -12.97
N LYS A 17 -10.49 -8.06 -11.81
CA LYS A 17 -10.37 -6.70 -11.25
C LYS A 17 -8.92 -6.31 -10.99
N ILE A 18 -8.13 -7.22 -10.44
CA ILE A 18 -6.70 -6.99 -10.19
C ILE A 18 -5.97 -6.77 -11.51
N LEU A 19 -6.15 -7.67 -12.48
CA LEU A 19 -5.49 -7.58 -13.78
C LEU A 19 -5.84 -6.28 -14.50
N TYR A 20 -7.13 -5.94 -14.55
CA TYR A 20 -7.60 -4.69 -15.15
C TYR A 20 -6.96 -3.46 -14.49
N SER A 21 -7.00 -3.36 -13.16
CA SER A 21 -6.40 -2.22 -12.45
C SER A 21 -4.90 -2.08 -12.67
N ARG A 22 -4.19 -3.21 -12.81
CA ARG A 22 -2.74 -3.24 -13.02
C ARG A 22 -2.38 -2.85 -14.45
N PHE A 23 -3.17 -3.28 -15.41
CA PHE A 23 -3.05 -2.86 -16.80
C PHE A 23 -3.25 -1.36 -16.96
N GLU A 24 -4.31 -0.80 -16.37
CA GLU A 24 -4.60 0.64 -16.41
C GLU A 24 -3.52 1.50 -15.74
N SER A 25 -2.81 0.95 -14.75
CA SER A 25 -1.74 1.66 -14.02
C SER A 25 -0.34 1.40 -14.58
N PHE A 26 -0.21 0.70 -15.71
CA PHE A 26 1.09 0.40 -16.31
C PHE A 26 1.81 1.70 -16.71
N PRO A 27 3.09 1.88 -16.34
CA PRO A 27 3.80 3.12 -16.63
C PRO A 27 4.05 3.25 -18.13
N GLN A 28 3.53 4.32 -18.75
CA GLN A 28 3.75 4.64 -20.16
C GLN A 28 4.67 5.84 -20.38
N ASP A 29 4.69 6.80 -19.45
CA ASP A 29 5.58 7.96 -19.48
C ASP A 29 6.09 8.25 -18.05
N ALA A 30 7.41 8.22 -17.87
CA ALA A 30 8.08 8.43 -16.59
C ALA A 30 8.71 9.83 -16.45
N SER A 31 8.48 10.71 -17.44
CA SER A 31 9.12 12.02 -17.52
C SER A 31 8.66 13.01 -16.44
N GLY A 32 7.47 12.84 -15.87
CA GLY A 32 6.83 13.85 -15.02
C GLY A 32 7.20 13.89 -13.53
N ASN A 33 7.93 12.89 -12.99
CA ASN A 33 7.98 12.69 -11.53
C ASN A 33 9.36 12.88 -10.87
N ARG A 34 10.35 13.47 -11.55
CA ARG A 34 11.74 13.43 -11.06
C ARG A 34 12.45 14.77 -11.17
N ASN A 35 12.17 15.65 -10.22
CA ASN A 35 12.98 16.82 -9.96
C ASN A 35 13.16 17.08 -8.45
N ALA A 36 13.37 16.00 -7.67
CA ALA A 36 13.67 16.09 -6.24
C ALA A 36 15.17 15.78 -6.01
N PRO A 37 15.93 16.64 -5.31
CA PRO A 37 17.38 16.50 -5.10
C PRO A 37 17.81 15.14 -4.51
N PHE A 38 16.93 14.52 -3.72
CA PHE A 38 17.18 13.21 -3.12
C PHE A 38 17.25 12.08 -4.15
N HIS A 39 16.36 12.07 -5.15
CA HIS A 39 16.36 11.04 -6.19
C HIS A 39 17.59 11.17 -7.09
N GLU A 40 18.02 12.39 -7.40
CA GLU A 40 19.22 12.64 -8.18
C GLU A 40 20.50 12.17 -7.47
N ALA A 41 20.66 12.53 -6.19
CA ALA A 41 21.79 12.07 -5.38
C ALA A 41 21.86 10.54 -5.27
N PHE A 42 20.71 9.89 -5.09
CA PHE A 42 20.62 8.43 -5.02
C PHE A 42 20.97 7.79 -6.37
N LEU A 43 20.45 8.31 -7.49
CA LEU A 43 20.76 7.79 -8.82
C LEU A 43 22.25 7.94 -9.16
N ASN A 44 22.85 9.08 -8.81
CA ASN A 44 24.27 9.32 -9.02
C ASN A 44 25.15 8.34 -8.23
N ALA A 45 24.77 8.03 -6.98
CA ALA A 45 25.51 7.09 -6.13
C ALA A 45 25.55 5.65 -6.65
N PHE A 46 24.58 5.26 -7.49
CA PHE A 46 24.48 3.92 -8.10
C PHE A 46 24.62 3.95 -9.61
N SER A 47 25.11 5.06 -10.17
CA SER A 47 25.23 5.26 -11.62
C SER A 47 26.05 4.14 -12.28
N ASP A 48 27.16 3.72 -11.65
CA ASP A 48 28.01 2.60 -12.08
C ASP A 48 27.28 1.24 -12.13
N LYS A 49 26.20 1.07 -11.36
CA LYS A 49 25.39 -0.16 -11.36
C LYS A 49 24.35 -0.16 -12.45
N PHE A 50 23.87 1.01 -12.86
CA PHE A 50 22.88 1.19 -13.93
C PHE A 50 23.51 1.34 -15.30
N ASP A 51 24.76 1.80 -15.34
CA ASP A 51 25.50 2.01 -16.58
C ASP A 51 25.49 0.76 -17.45
N GLU A 52 25.24 0.97 -18.75
CA GLU A 52 25.06 -0.06 -19.79
C GLU A 52 23.93 -1.10 -19.57
N LYS A 53 23.27 -1.13 -18.40
CA LYS A 53 22.20 -2.08 -18.06
C LYS A 53 20.80 -1.49 -18.17
N VAL A 54 20.67 -0.18 -18.02
CA VAL A 54 19.39 0.53 -18.03
C VAL A 54 19.49 1.74 -18.97
N THR A 55 18.76 1.67 -20.08
CA THR A 55 18.72 2.74 -21.09
C THR A 55 17.83 3.91 -20.70
N ASP A 56 16.79 3.66 -19.90
CA ASP A 56 15.86 4.67 -19.39
C ASP A 56 15.66 4.48 -17.88
N ILE A 57 16.46 5.21 -17.09
CA ILE A 57 16.43 5.16 -15.63
C ILE A 57 15.07 5.61 -15.06
N PRO A 58 14.43 6.71 -15.55
CA PRO A 58 13.07 7.07 -15.18
C PRO A 58 12.06 5.93 -15.39
N PHE A 59 12.04 5.34 -16.59
CA PHE A 59 11.12 4.24 -16.90
C PHE A 59 11.39 3.01 -16.04
N PHE A 60 12.66 2.65 -15.85
CA PHE A 60 13.05 1.52 -15.00
C PHE A 60 12.56 1.65 -13.56
N ILE A 61 12.58 2.87 -13.00
CA ILE A 61 12.13 3.08 -11.63
C ILE A 61 10.60 3.11 -11.54
N SER A 62 9.91 3.68 -12.53
CA SER A 62 8.47 3.55 -12.64
C SER A 62 8.02 2.10 -12.76
N MET A 63 8.73 1.30 -13.57
CA MET A 63 8.51 -0.15 -13.70
C MET A 63 8.77 -0.89 -12.38
N SER A 64 9.85 -0.57 -11.68
CA SER A 64 10.18 -1.19 -10.39
C SER A 64 9.10 -0.91 -9.35
N SER A 65 8.61 0.33 -9.29
CA SER A 65 7.49 0.73 -8.42
C SER A 65 6.20 0.00 -8.79
N TRP A 66 5.89 -0.09 -10.09
CA TRP A 66 4.71 -0.82 -10.57
C TRP A 66 4.78 -2.32 -10.24
N LEU A 67 5.94 -2.97 -10.44
CA LEU A 67 6.16 -4.37 -10.06
C LEU A 67 6.01 -4.59 -8.56
N HIS A 68 6.51 -3.68 -7.74
CA HIS A 68 6.30 -3.72 -6.30
C HIS A 68 4.80 -3.64 -5.96
N GLY A 69 4.07 -2.70 -6.56
CA GLY A 69 2.62 -2.57 -6.39
C GLY A 69 1.85 -3.82 -6.85
N LEU A 70 2.25 -4.43 -7.97
CA LEU A 70 1.70 -5.70 -8.45
C LEU A 70 1.89 -6.81 -7.41
N ASN A 71 3.11 -6.99 -6.90
CA ASN A 71 3.43 -8.00 -5.90
C ASN A 71 2.62 -7.80 -4.61
N THR A 72 2.48 -6.57 -4.13
CA THR A 72 1.67 -6.27 -2.94
C THR A 72 0.20 -6.57 -3.17
N THR A 73 -0.36 -6.28 -4.34
CA THR A 73 -1.77 -6.60 -4.65
C THR A 73 -2.01 -8.10 -4.80
N MET A 74 -1.09 -8.85 -5.40
CA MET A 74 -1.19 -10.31 -5.46
C MET A 74 -0.98 -10.95 -4.09
N GLY A 75 -0.09 -10.39 -3.25
CA GLY A 75 0.22 -10.91 -1.93
C GLY A 75 -0.86 -10.61 -0.89
N GLN A 76 -1.32 -9.37 -0.81
CA GLN A 76 -2.23 -8.93 0.24
C GLN A 76 -3.67 -8.95 -0.25
N THR A 77 -4.00 -8.16 -1.28
CA THR A 77 -5.38 -7.96 -1.72
C THR A 77 -6.01 -9.24 -2.27
N PHE A 78 -5.30 -9.96 -3.14
CA PHE A 78 -5.79 -11.20 -3.74
C PHE A 78 -6.00 -12.29 -2.67
N PHE A 79 -4.95 -12.64 -1.91
CA PHE A 79 -5.05 -13.71 -0.92
C PHE A 79 -6.07 -13.41 0.16
N GLU A 80 -6.15 -12.18 0.65
CA GLU A 80 -7.19 -11.77 1.61
C GLU A 80 -8.59 -11.96 1.02
N SER A 81 -8.84 -11.44 -0.19
CA SER A 81 -10.15 -11.55 -0.84
C SER A 81 -10.55 -13.01 -1.09
N VAL A 82 -9.61 -13.83 -1.55
CA VAL A 82 -9.85 -15.26 -1.81
C VAL A 82 -10.07 -16.02 -0.50
N ALA A 83 -9.32 -15.70 0.57
CA ALA A 83 -9.51 -16.32 1.88
C ALA A 83 -10.92 -16.04 2.44
N HIS A 84 -11.42 -14.81 2.26
CA HIS A 84 -12.79 -14.44 2.61
C HIS A 84 -13.83 -15.26 1.84
N ILE A 85 -13.70 -15.35 0.51
CA ILE A 85 -14.59 -16.15 -0.34
C ILE A 85 -14.58 -17.62 0.07
N LEU A 86 -13.39 -18.19 0.32
CA LEU A 86 -13.26 -19.60 0.67
C LEU A 86 -13.85 -19.90 2.05
N SER A 87 -13.70 -18.99 3.00
CA SER A 87 -14.11 -19.19 4.39
C SER A 87 -15.55 -18.75 4.68
N ASP A 88 -16.28 -18.23 3.69
CA ASP A 88 -17.58 -17.57 3.88
C ASP A 88 -17.53 -16.48 4.98
N GLY A 89 -16.37 -15.84 5.12
CA GLY A 89 -16.07 -14.91 6.21
C GLY A 89 -15.81 -13.51 5.68
N ASP A 90 -16.15 -12.50 6.47
CA ASP A 90 -15.91 -11.10 6.13
C ASP A 90 -14.70 -10.53 6.88
N LYS A 91 -13.99 -9.60 6.22
CA LYS A 91 -12.96 -8.78 6.86
C LYS A 91 -13.58 -7.98 7.98
N ARG A 92 -13.14 -8.23 9.22
CA ARG A 92 -13.47 -7.38 10.39
C ARG A 92 -12.35 -6.35 10.55
N GLU A 93 -12.71 -5.08 10.45
CA GLU A 93 -11.79 -3.97 10.70
C GLU A 93 -12.06 -3.37 12.08
N PHE A 94 -11.01 -2.92 12.76
CA PHE A 94 -11.14 -2.34 14.10
C PHE A 94 -11.68 -0.90 14.07
N THR A 95 -11.56 -0.19 12.94
CA THR A 95 -12.08 1.18 12.75
C THR A 95 -12.39 1.46 11.27
N SER A 96 -13.28 2.42 11.02
CA SER A 96 -14.07 2.62 9.80
C SER A 96 -13.34 2.78 8.46
N GLY A 97 -13.83 2.06 7.44
CA GLY A 97 -13.67 2.41 6.02
C GLY A 97 -14.93 2.21 5.16
N ALA A 98 -15.72 1.15 5.36
CA ALA A 98 -16.87 0.88 4.48
C ALA A 98 -17.96 0.02 5.15
N GLY A 99 -18.95 0.63 5.80
CA GLY A 99 -20.32 0.10 5.96
C GLY A 99 -20.54 -1.35 6.45
N ARG A 100 -19.62 -1.96 7.21
CA ARG A 100 -19.73 -3.36 7.67
C ARG A 100 -19.95 -3.47 9.19
N ALA A 101 -20.69 -4.51 9.59
CA ALA A 101 -21.13 -4.75 10.97
C ALA A 101 -19.96 -5.01 11.93
N GLY A 102 -20.00 -4.40 13.13
CA GLY A 102 -18.98 -4.56 14.19
C GLY A 102 -18.24 -3.29 14.61
N VAL A 103 -18.80 -2.11 14.33
CA VAL A 103 -18.10 -0.82 14.50
C VAL A 103 -18.03 -0.38 15.98
N LEU A 104 -16.83 -0.17 16.50
CA LEU A 104 -16.59 0.67 17.68
C LEU A 104 -16.23 2.08 17.20
N GLN A 105 -17.03 3.07 17.60
CA GLN A 105 -16.78 4.47 17.27
C GLN A 105 -15.68 5.04 18.20
N ILE A 106 -14.66 5.68 17.64
CA ILE A 106 -13.71 6.46 18.45
C ILE A 106 -14.44 7.70 18.96
N THR A 107 -14.58 7.81 20.28
CA THR A 107 -15.23 8.97 20.90
C THR A 107 -14.31 10.18 20.86
N SER A 108 -14.90 11.38 20.89
CA SER A 108 -14.14 12.63 21.04
C SER A 108 -13.23 12.63 22.27
N GLN A 109 -13.64 11.90 23.32
CA GLN A 109 -12.89 11.77 24.56
C GLN A 109 -11.64 10.89 24.37
N GLN A 110 -11.76 9.77 23.65
CA GLN A 110 -10.62 8.94 23.27
C GLN A 110 -9.63 9.69 22.37
N LYS A 111 -10.16 10.47 21.42
CA LYS A 111 -9.33 11.30 20.52
C LYS A 111 -8.56 12.36 21.31
N LYS A 112 -9.23 13.05 22.25
CA LYS A 112 -8.59 14.04 23.13
C LYS A 112 -7.49 13.42 24.00
N ALA A 113 -7.78 12.29 24.65
CA ALA A 113 -6.81 11.59 25.48
C ALA A 113 -5.54 11.20 24.70
N ALA A 114 -5.70 10.70 23.47
CA ALA A 114 -4.56 10.37 22.61
C ALA A 114 -3.73 11.63 22.25
N SER A 115 -4.38 12.73 21.90
CA SER A 115 -3.69 14.00 21.63
C SER A 115 -2.95 14.54 22.85
N ASP A 116 -3.55 14.45 24.03
CA ASP A 116 -2.94 14.92 25.28
C ASP A 116 -1.69 14.08 25.62
N ILE A 117 -1.74 12.76 25.44
CA ILE A 117 -0.59 11.86 25.64
C ILE A 117 0.55 12.19 24.67
N ILE A 118 0.25 12.34 23.37
CA ILE A 118 1.26 12.64 22.35
C ILE A 118 1.92 13.99 22.63
N THR A 119 1.13 14.99 23.03
CA THR A 119 1.62 16.34 23.35
C THR A 119 2.49 16.34 24.60
N ALA A 120 2.08 15.60 25.64
CA ALA A 120 2.87 15.46 26.87
C ALA A 120 4.22 14.78 26.59
N GLU A 121 4.24 13.70 25.81
CA GLU A 121 5.46 12.98 25.43
C GLU A 121 6.42 13.85 24.61
N PHE A 122 5.89 14.58 23.62
CA PHE A 122 6.68 15.52 22.82
C PHE A 122 7.34 16.59 23.70
N ASN A 123 6.58 17.18 24.63
CA ASN A 123 7.11 18.22 25.53
C ASN A 123 8.15 17.68 26.50
N LEU A 124 7.99 16.44 27.00
CA LEU A 124 8.98 15.75 27.82
C LEU A 124 10.30 15.53 27.07
N GLN A 125 10.24 15.09 25.82
CA GLN A 125 11.44 14.90 24.98
C GLN A 125 12.13 16.23 24.68
N MET A 126 11.39 17.31 24.47
CA MET A 126 11.96 18.64 24.23
C MET A 126 12.66 19.20 25.48
N GLN A 127 12.15 18.91 26.68
CA GLN A 127 12.80 19.29 27.94
C GLN A 127 14.10 18.49 28.17
N GLN A 128 14.11 17.18 27.91
CA GLN A 128 15.31 16.34 28.07
C GLN A 128 16.43 16.64 27.08
N ASN A 129 16.12 17.25 25.94
CA ASN A 129 17.10 17.65 24.91
C ASN A 129 17.55 19.12 25.05
N SER A 130 17.01 19.86 26.03
CA SER A 130 17.36 21.26 26.31
C SER A 130 18.26 21.43 27.54
N ASP A 131 18.59 20.33 28.23
CA ASP A 131 19.63 20.20 29.26
C ASP A 131 20.89 19.54 28.68
#